data_AF-A0A3E2W127-F1
#
_entry.id   AF-A0A3E2W127-F1
#
_cell.length_a   1.000
_cell.length_b   1.000
_cell.length_c   1.000
_cell.angle_alpha   90.00
_cell.angle_beta   90.00
_cell.angle_gamma   90.00
#
_symmetry.space_group_name_H-M   'P 1'
#
loop_
_entity.id
_entity.type
_entity.pdbx_description
1 polymer ?
#
loop_
_entity_poly.entity_id
_entity_poly.type
_entity_poly.pdbx_seq_one_letter_code
_entity_poly.pdbx_strand_id
1 'polypeptide(L)'
;MALKDIKFEKYGDIYELSRPQWGNHKARISAYPGLLDKVLRHTWTYTKGKHPYLTTIIKSDNGEKHTVSLHRFVLNHLYGTHNVAKMLEPDNIIEHLDNDGLNCSYDNLHILSADYNKAKAFTIDKEPRPSFAVIQTFVTGVYYSHKKKRYQVQIVFNRDVIWHHVEKRSVPVERIHLIYYDFQQLFVDWLNLMKFRKLNKFDLSVLRPAKGRIIDRPQFEVTEEEKNAPIIVRDGIPYLVLKTEGDNGLAFIVKTAYQDLDDL
;
A
#
# COMPACT_ATOMS: atom_id res chain seq x y z
N MET A 1 -10.68 -3.59 35.57
CA MET A 1 -10.92 -3.29 34.13
C MET A 1 -10.08 -4.29 33.36
N ALA A 2 -10.69 -5.27 32.68
CA ALA A 2 -9.93 -6.33 32.01
C ALA A 2 -8.98 -5.70 30.97
N LEU A 3 -7.68 -5.97 31.12
CA LEU A 3 -6.67 -5.65 30.13
C LEU A 3 -7.15 -6.23 28.81
N LYS A 4 -7.44 -5.38 27.83
CA LYS A 4 -7.91 -5.84 26.53
C LYS A 4 -6.77 -6.62 25.87
N ASP A 5 -7.05 -7.85 25.46
CA ASP A 5 -6.08 -8.81 24.89
C ASP A 5 -5.49 -8.39 23.52
N ILE A 6 -5.57 -7.12 23.14
CA ILE A 6 -5.01 -6.63 21.89
C ILE A 6 -3.52 -6.39 22.11
N LYS A 7 -2.70 -7.14 21.38
CA LYS A 7 -1.26 -6.89 21.25
C LYS A 7 -1.02 -6.01 20.03
N PHE A 8 0.00 -5.16 20.10
CA PHE A 8 0.41 -4.34 18.97
C PHE A 8 1.93 -4.28 18.83
N GLU A 9 2.38 -4.14 17.59
CA GLU A 9 3.78 -3.93 17.22
C GLU A 9 3.87 -2.75 16.25
N LYS A 10 4.93 -1.93 16.36
CA LYS A 10 5.13 -0.77 15.49
C LYS A 10 6.18 -1.07 14.43
N TYR A 11 5.84 -0.78 13.17
CA TYR A 11 6.70 -0.93 12.00
C TYR A 11 6.68 0.37 11.20
N GLY A 12 7.69 1.22 11.41
CA GLY A 12 7.71 2.57 10.83
C GLY A 12 6.44 3.35 11.22
N ASP A 13 5.68 3.77 10.22
CA ASP A 13 4.45 4.55 10.39
C ASP A 13 3.18 3.69 10.47
N ILE A 14 3.30 2.40 10.75
CA ILE A 14 2.17 1.47 10.90
C ILE A 14 2.23 0.79 12.28
N TYR A 15 1.05 0.60 12.88
CA TYR A 15 0.84 -0.37 13.95
C TYR A 15 0.16 -1.61 13.40
N GLU A 16 0.72 -2.77 13.70
CA GLU A 16 0.09 -4.06 13.47
C GLU A 16 -0.57 -4.53 14.77
N LEU A 17 -1.84 -4.89 14.71
CA LEU A 17 -2.69 -5.28 15.83
C LEU A 17 -3.02 -6.76 15.72
N SER A 18 -3.02 -7.46 16.85
CA SER A 18 -3.45 -8.86 16.93
C SER A 18 -4.24 -9.13 18.21
N ARG A 19 -5.12 -10.13 18.13
CA ARG A 19 -5.83 -10.68 19.30
C ARG A 19 -5.97 -12.19 19.12
N PRO A 20 -5.85 -13.01 20.19
CA PRO A 20 -5.94 -14.47 20.06
C PRO A 20 -7.17 -14.96 19.29
N GLN A 21 -8.33 -14.33 19.49
CA GLN A 21 -9.58 -14.68 18.81
C GLN A 21 -9.59 -14.38 17.29
N TRP A 22 -8.66 -13.56 16.80
CA TRP A 22 -8.49 -13.31 15.36
C TRP A 22 -7.64 -14.42 14.71
N GLY A 23 -7.04 -15.33 15.49
CA GLY A 23 -6.12 -16.36 15.00
C GLY A 23 -4.87 -15.73 14.39
N ASN A 24 -4.49 -16.16 13.19
CA ASN A 24 -3.32 -15.62 12.47
C ASN A 24 -3.59 -14.28 11.75
N HIS A 25 -4.81 -13.74 11.87
CA HIS A 25 -5.17 -12.50 11.21
C HIS A 25 -4.69 -11.29 12.02
N LYS A 26 -4.04 -10.36 11.33
CA LYS A 26 -3.48 -9.14 11.89
C LYS A 26 -4.11 -7.95 11.18
N ALA A 27 -4.51 -6.94 11.94
CA ALA A 27 -5.02 -5.70 11.40
C ALA A 27 -3.94 -4.62 11.40
N ARG A 28 -3.99 -3.67 10.48
CA ARG A 28 -3.04 -2.56 10.39
C ARG A 28 -3.75 -1.23 10.49
N ILE A 29 -3.15 -0.29 11.19
CA ILE A 29 -3.56 1.11 11.26
C ILE A 29 -2.32 2.00 11.17
N SER A 30 -2.46 3.25 10.72
CA SER A 30 -1.35 4.19 10.72
C SER A 30 -0.93 4.60 12.13
N ALA A 31 0.36 4.85 12.33
CA ALA A 31 0.94 5.39 13.55
C ALA A 31 0.68 6.89 13.69
N TYR A 32 -0.59 7.25 13.70
CA TYR A 32 -1.04 8.63 13.74
C TYR A 32 -1.41 9.08 15.17
N PRO A 33 -1.15 10.34 15.56
CA PRO A 33 -1.39 10.83 16.91
C PRO A 33 -2.76 10.46 17.48
N GLY A 34 -2.75 9.79 18.63
CA GLY A 34 -3.94 9.39 19.40
C GLY A 34 -4.82 8.29 18.78
N LEU A 35 -4.51 7.78 17.59
CA LEU A 35 -5.34 6.75 16.94
C LEU A 35 -5.27 5.42 17.70
N LEU A 36 -4.05 4.95 18.02
CA LEU A 36 -3.84 3.68 18.73
C LEU A 36 -4.58 3.67 20.07
N ASP A 37 -4.43 4.72 20.88
CA ASP A 37 -5.09 4.83 22.19
C ASP A 37 -6.62 4.75 22.08
N LYS A 38 -7.20 5.36 21.04
CA LYS A 38 -8.64 5.25 20.78
C LYS A 38 -9.03 3.85 20.33
N VAL A 39 -8.27 3.23 19.42
CA VAL A 39 -8.53 1.85 18.96
C VAL A 39 -8.49 0.87 20.13
N LEU A 40 -7.51 1.00 21.03
CA LEU A 40 -7.38 0.17 22.24
C LEU A 40 -8.49 0.43 23.29
N ARG A 41 -9.28 1.49 23.16
CA ARG A 41 -10.48 1.72 24.00
C ARG A 41 -11.67 0.84 23.61
N HIS A 42 -11.58 0.11 22.50
CA HIS A 42 -12.65 -0.74 22.02
C HIS A 42 -12.25 -2.21 21.95
N THR A 43 -13.25 -3.08 22.03
CA THR A 43 -13.08 -4.51 21.75
C THR A 43 -13.48 -4.76 20.31
N TRP A 44 -12.58 -5.34 19.53
CA TRP A 44 -12.80 -5.57 18.09
C TRP A 44 -13.09 -7.04 17.80
N THR A 45 -14.23 -7.27 17.15
CA THR A 45 -14.69 -8.58 16.69
C THR A 45 -14.24 -8.79 15.25
N TYR A 46 -13.65 -9.95 14.99
CA TYR A 46 -13.24 -10.37 13.66
C TYR A 46 -14.41 -11.01 12.93
N THR A 47 -14.76 -10.44 11.77
CA THR A 47 -15.79 -10.99 10.89
C THR A 47 -15.11 -11.78 9.79
N LYS A 48 -15.32 -13.11 9.79
CA LYS A 48 -14.83 -14.03 8.76
C LYS A 48 -15.62 -13.85 7.45
N GLY A 49 -14.96 -14.03 6.31
CA GLY A 49 -15.61 -14.02 5.00
C GLY A 49 -14.62 -13.84 3.85
N LYS A 50 -15.13 -13.67 2.62
CA LYS A 50 -14.31 -13.33 1.44
C LYS A 50 -13.59 -12.00 1.60
N HIS A 51 -14.20 -11.06 2.33
CA HIS A 51 -13.63 -9.77 2.70
C HIS A 51 -13.66 -9.68 4.24
N PRO A 52 -12.60 -10.13 4.93
CA PRO A 52 -12.53 -10.06 6.37
C PRO A 52 -12.41 -8.60 6.84
N TYR A 53 -13.02 -8.28 7.97
CA TYR A 53 -12.90 -6.96 8.59
C TYR A 53 -13.09 -7.02 10.11
N LEU A 54 -12.74 -5.93 10.79
CA LEU A 54 -12.97 -5.77 12.22
C LEU A 54 -14.12 -4.81 12.49
N THR A 55 -14.95 -5.13 13.48
CA THR A 55 -16.03 -4.26 13.98
C THR A 55 -15.99 -4.09 15.48
N THR A 56 -16.50 -2.97 15.96
CA THR A 56 -16.78 -2.76 17.39
C THR A 56 -18.16 -2.12 17.57
N ILE A 57 -18.68 -2.16 18.79
CA ILE A 57 -19.93 -1.48 19.16
C ILE A 57 -19.57 -0.20 19.90
N ILE A 58 -20.10 0.93 19.43
CA ILE A 58 -19.90 2.25 20.03
C ILE A 58 -21.26 2.77 20.51
N LYS A 59 -21.25 3.48 21.63
CA LYS A 59 -22.42 4.23 22.13
C LYS A 59 -22.33 5.68 21.64
N SER A 60 -23.37 6.19 21.02
CA SER A 60 -23.54 7.61 20.73
C SER A 60 -23.97 8.39 21.98
N ASP A 61 -23.96 9.72 21.89
CA ASP A 61 -24.28 10.64 22.98
C ASP A 61 -25.71 10.47 23.51
N ASN A 62 -26.64 10.04 22.65
CA ASN A 62 -28.03 9.69 23.01
C ASN A 62 -28.17 8.28 23.64
N GLY A 63 -27.07 7.56 23.84
CA GLY A 63 -27.05 6.23 24.44
C GLY A 63 -27.28 5.06 23.47
N GLU A 64 -27.56 5.33 22.19
CA GLU A 64 -27.78 4.28 21.18
C GLU A 64 -26.48 3.54 20.85
N LYS A 65 -26.59 2.23 20.65
CA LYS A 65 -25.46 1.38 20.27
C LYS A 65 -25.47 1.17 18.77
N HIS A 66 -24.34 1.41 18.13
CA HIS A 66 -24.17 1.15 16.70
C HIS A 66 -22.85 0.41 16.43
N THR A 67 -22.88 -0.46 15.43
CA THR A 67 -21.70 -1.21 14.98
C THR A 67 -20.88 -0.34 14.04
N VAL A 68 -19.57 -0.26 14.29
CA VAL A 68 -18.61 0.51 13.48
C VAL A 68 -17.47 -0.39 13.05
N SER A 69 -17.14 -0.35 11.76
CA SER A 69 -15.97 -1.03 11.20
C SER A 69 -14.68 -0.29 11.52
N LEU A 70 -13.54 -0.99 11.57
CA LEU A 70 -12.26 -0.38 11.88
C LEU A 70 -11.86 0.70 10.86
N HIS A 71 -12.03 0.46 9.55
CA HIS A 71 -11.73 1.46 8.52
C HIS A 71 -12.57 2.74 8.69
N ARG A 72 -13.86 2.61 9.05
CA ARG A 72 -14.71 3.77 9.34
C ARG A 72 -14.26 4.48 10.60
N PHE A 73 -13.89 3.75 11.64
CA PHE A 73 -13.36 4.32 12.87
C PHE A 73 -12.07 5.11 12.62
N VAL A 74 -11.17 4.57 11.81
CA VAL A 74 -9.92 5.22 11.40
C VAL A 74 -10.22 6.53 10.66
N LEU A 75 -11.04 6.52 9.60
CA LEU A 75 -11.39 7.76 8.90
C LEU A 75 -12.15 8.76 9.77
N ASN A 76 -13.00 8.30 10.69
CA ASN A 76 -13.67 9.17 11.66
C ASN A 76 -12.67 9.88 12.59
N HIS A 77 -11.55 9.23 12.96
CA HIS A 77 -10.50 9.88 13.75
C HIS A 77 -9.80 10.99 12.96
N LEU A 78 -9.61 10.80 11.66
CA LEU A 78 -8.93 11.76 10.79
C LEU A 78 -9.81 12.94 10.39
N TYR A 79 -11.07 12.69 10.00
CA TYR A 79 -11.96 13.70 9.44
C TYR A 79 -13.09 14.13 10.37
N GLY A 80 -13.34 13.40 11.45
CA GLY A 80 -14.54 13.54 12.26
C GLY A 80 -15.73 12.79 11.66
N THR A 81 -16.57 12.24 12.54
CA THR A 81 -17.73 11.40 12.19
C THR A 81 -18.70 12.09 11.23
N HIS A 82 -18.99 13.38 11.47
CA HIS A 82 -19.89 14.19 10.64
C HIS A 82 -19.39 14.35 9.20
N ASN A 83 -18.10 14.64 9.03
CA ASN A 83 -17.52 14.84 7.70
C ASN A 83 -17.46 13.52 6.94
N VAL A 84 -17.11 12.41 7.61
CA VAL A 84 -17.15 11.09 6.98
C VAL A 84 -18.58 10.72 6.55
N ALA A 85 -19.58 10.98 7.39
CA ALA A 85 -20.98 10.73 7.02
C ALA A 85 -21.37 11.49 5.75
N LYS A 86 -21.05 12.79 5.68
CA LYS A 86 -21.27 13.61 4.48
C LYS A 86 -20.51 13.12 3.25
N MET A 87 -19.26 12.68 3.41
CA MET A 87 -18.46 12.16 2.31
C MET A 87 -19.01 10.84 1.77
N LEU A 88 -19.74 10.08 2.57
CA LEU A 88 -20.39 8.82 2.16
C LEU A 88 -21.68 9.06 1.36
N GLU A 89 -22.27 10.25 1.44
CA GLU A 89 -23.46 10.60 0.67
C GLU A 89 -23.11 11.05 -0.76
N PRO A 90 -23.97 10.79 -1.76
CA PRO A 90 -25.16 9.94 -1.68
C PRO A 90 -24.84 8.44 -1.81
N ASP A 91 -23.77 8.07 -2.52
CA ASP A 91 -23.44 6.68 -2.84
C ASP A 91 -21.92 6.47 -2.93
N ASN A 92 -21.22 6.89 -1.87
CA ASN A 92 -19.79 6.65 -1.71
C ASN A 92 -19.53 5.60 -0.62
N ILE A 93 -18.41 4.91 -0.73
CA ILE A 93 -17.96 3.84 0.17
C ILE A 93 -16.52 4.09 0.62
N ILE A 94 -16.17 3.60 1.80
CA ILE A 94 -14.78 3.53 2.25
C ILE A 94 -14.11 2.34 1.56
N GLU A 95 -13.20 2.66 0.64
CA GLU A 95 -12.45 1.72 -0.16
C GLU A 95 -11.10 1.37 0.47
N HIS A 96 -10.69 0.10 0.35
CA HIS A 96 -9.33 -0.37 0.64
C HIS A 96 -8.58 -0.57 -0.68
N LEU A 97 -7.58 0.26 -0.96
CA LEU A 97 -6.88 0.27 -2.25
C LEU A 97 -6.21 -1.09 -2.55
N ASP A 98 -5.70 -1.78 -1.53
CA ASP A 98 -5.09 -3.10 -1.66
C ASP A 98 -6.07 -4.29 -1.57
N ASN A 99 -7.37 -4.02 -1.39
CA ASN A 99 -8.43 -5.01 -1.17
C ASN A 99 -8.20 -5.93 0.06
N ASP A 100 -7.42 -5.48 1.05
CA ASP A 100 -7.27 -6.13 2.36
C ASP A 100 -8.09 -5.38 3.41
N GLY A 101 -9.25 -5.93 3.78
CA GLY A 101 -10.16 -5.34 4.77
C GLY A 101 -9.61 -5.28 6.21
N LEU A 102 -8.43 -5.85 6.45
CA LEU A 102 -7.69 -5.72 7.70
C LEU A 102 -6.61 -4.64 7.64
N ASN A 103 -6.25 -4.14 6.45
CA ASN A 103 -5.33 -3.02 6.29
C ASN A 103 -6.07 -1.67 6.34
N CYS A 104 -6.34 -1.19 7.54
CA CYS A 104 -7.00 0.09 7.79
C CYS A 104 -5.98 1.24 7.96
N SER A 105 -4.83 1.18 7.29
CA SER A 105 -3.87 2.28 7.25
C SER A 105 -4.44 3.44 6.42
N TYR A 106 -4.20 4.69 6.82
CA TYR A 106 -4.75 5.87 6.14
C TYR A 106 -4.39 5.90 4.66
N ASP A 107 -3.12 5.65 4.34
CA ASP A 107 -2.64 5.59 2.97
C ASP A 107 -3.30 4.49 2.12
N ASN A 108 -3.97 3.51 2.73
CA ASN A 108 -4.72 2.47 2.04
C ASN A 108 -6.23 2.78 1.91
N LEU A 109 -6.74 3.77 2.64
CA LEU A 109 -8.17 4.09 2.69
C LEU A 109 -8.51 5.31 1.84
N HIS A 110 -9.62 5.23 1.12
CA HIS A 110 -10.20 6.39 0.46
C HIS A 110 -11.74 6.32 0.47
N ILE A 111 -12.42 7.45 0.31
CA ILE A 111 -13.87 7.47 0.09
C ILE A 111 -14.10 7.64 -1.40
N LEU A 112 -14.70 6.63 -2.03
CA LEU A 112 -14.86 6.52 -3.49
C LEU A 112 -16.33 6.25 -3.82
N SER A 113 -16.78 6.60 -5.03
CA SER A 113 -18.11 6.19 -5.46
C SER A 113 -18.25 4.67 -5.46
N ALA A 114 -19.45 4.19 -5.12
CA ALA A 114 -19.75 2.77 -5.10
C ALA A 114 -19.54 2.13 -6.47
N ASP A 115 -19.78 2.84 -7.57
CA ASP A 115 -19.57 2.33 -8.91
C ASP A 115 -18.10 2.13 -9.27
N TYR A 116 -17.21 3.02 -8.85
CA TYR A 116 -15.77 2.81 -9.06
C TYR A 116 -15.23 1.69 -8.16
N ASN A 117 -15.73 1.55 -6.93
CA ASN A 117 -15.42 0.39 -6.09
C ASN A 117 -15.85 -0.92 -6.77
N LYS A 118 -17.08 -0.99 -7.31
CA LYS A 118 -17.54 -2.16 -8.07
C LYS A 118 -16.64 -2.41 -9.29
N ALA A 119 -16.32 -1.38 -10.07
CA ALA A 119 -15.45 -1.52 -11.24
C ALA A 119 -14.09 -2.13 -10.87
N LYS A 120 -13.45 -1.64 -9.80
CA LYS A 120 -12.21 -2.21 -9.25
C LYS A 120 -12.40 -3.65 -8.77
N ALA A 121 -13.47 -3.92 -8.03
CA ALA A 121 -13.82 -5.26 -7.52
C ALA A 121 -14.02 -6.30 -8.63
N PHE A 122 -14.58 -5.89 -9.78
CA PHE A 122 -14.82 -6.77 -10.93
C PHE A 122 -13.65 -6.87 -11.91
N THR A 123 -12.60 -6.06 -11.75
CA THR A 123 -11.44 -6.01 -12.65
C THR A 123 -10.13 -6.25 -11.90
N ILE A 124 -9.56 -5.19 -11.31
CA ILE A 124 -8.27 -5.16 -10.63
C ILE A 124 -8.20 -6.20 -9.50
N ASP A 125 -9.23 -6.25 -8.65
CA ASP A 125 -9.22 -7.10 -7.46
C ASP A 125 -9.42 -8.60 -7.75
N LYS A 126 -9.91 -8.92 -8.96
CA LYS A 126 -10.03 -10.30 -9.44
C LYS A 126 -8.76 -10.83 -10.07
N GLU A 127 -7.73 -10.00 -10.23
CA GLU A 127 -6.48 -10.49 -10.77
C GLU A 127 -5.90 -11.57 -9.84
N PRO A 128 -5.59 -12.77 -10.36
CA PRO A 128 -5.02 -13.80 -9.54
C PRO A 128 -3.68 -13.32 -9.00
N ARG A 129 -3.49 -13.46 -7.68
CA ARG A 129 -2.20 -13.20 -7.06
C ARG A 129 -1.20 -14.21 -7.65
N PRO A 130 -0.05 -13.75 -8.17
CA PRO A 130 0.98 -14.66 -8.66
C PRO A 130 1.40 -15.62 -7.54
N SER A 131 1.84 -16.82 -7.91
CA SER A 131 2.54 -17.69 -6.97
C SER A 131 3.80 -16.98 -6.46
N PHE A 132 4.13 -17.16 -5.17
CA PHE A 132 5.39 -16.67 -4.59
C PHE A 132 6.63 -17.24 -5.29
N ALA A 133 6.50 -18.35 -6.03
CA ALA A 133 7.57 -18.91 -6.84
C ALA A 133 7.88 -18.12 -8.13
N VAL A 134 7.04 -17.14 -8.49
CA VAL A 134 7.21 -16.35 -9.72
C VAL A 134 7.68 -14.94 -9.37
N ILE A 135 8.94 -14.63 -9.74
CA ILE A 135 9.46 -13.26 -9.66
C ILE A 135 8.87 -12.45 -10.81
N GLN A 136 7.88 -11.61 -10.49
CA GLN A 136 7.28 -10.67 -11.43
C GLN A 136 8.30 -9.64 -11.90
N THR A 137 8.14 -9.13 -13.12
CA THR A 137 9.00 -8.06 -13.66
C THR A 137 9.03 -6.81 -12.76
N PHE A 138 7.88 -6.43 -12.22
CA PHE A 138 7.74 -5.35 -11.26
C PHE A 138 6.53 -5.60 -10.35
N VAL A 139 6.52 -4.94 -9.20
CA VAL A 139 5.40 -4.90 -8.26
C VAL A 139 4.86 -3.48 -8.14
N THR A 140 3.57 -3.36 -7.83
CA THR A 140 2.88 -2.07 -7.71
C THR A 140 2.18 -1.92 -6.36
N GLY A 141 2.29 -0.76 -5.74
CA GLY A 141 1.46 -0.34 -4.62
C GLY A 141 0.66 0.91 -4.98
N VAL A 142 -0.59 1.01 -4.51
CA VAL A 142 -1.44 2.18 -4.73
C VAL A 142 -1.86 2.74 -3.39
N TYR A 143 -1.70 4.04 -3.23
CA TYR A 143 -1.87 4.75 -1.97
C TYR A 143 -2.67 6.03 -2.17
N TYR A 144 -3.28 6.53 -1.10
CA TYR A 144 -3.93 7.83 -1.07
C TYR A 144 -3.36 8.74 0.03
N SER A 145 -2.83 9.89 -0.39
CA SER A 145 -2.38 10.92 0.54
C SER A 145 -3.56 11.77 0.99
N HIS A 146 -4.06 11.51 2.19
CA HIS A 146 -5.13 12.31 2.79
C HIS A 146 -4.77 13.78 3.03
N LYS A 147 -3.48 14.08 3.24
CA LYS A 147 -2.95 15.44 3.42
C LYS A 147 -2.89 16.20 2.09
N LYS A 148 -2.42 15.53 1.03
CA LYS A 148 -2.20 16.14 -0.29
C LYS A 148 -3.37 15.98 -1.26
N LYS A 149 -4.39 15.18 -0.89
CA LYS A 149 -5.59 14.89 -1.70
C LYS A 149 -5.24 14.32 -3.07
N ARG A 150 -4.36 13.33 -3.10
CA ARG A 150 -3.87 12.71 -4.34
C ARG A 150 -3.59 11.23 -4.12
N TYR A 151 -3.76 10.44 -5.18
CA TYR A 151 -3.27 9.08 -5.23
C TYR A 151 -1.80 9.05 -5.63
N GLN A 152 -1.12 7.99 -5.21
CA GLN A 152 0.21 7.66 -5.67
C GLN A 152 0.28 6.18 -6.02
N VAL A 153 0.84 5.89 -7.19
CA VAL A 153 1.28 4.54 -7.56
C VAL A 153 2.79 4.47 -7.38
N GLN A 154 3.26 3.48 -6.64
CA GLN A 154 4.67 3.12 -6.57
C GLN A 154 4.88 1.86 -7.38
N ILE A 155 5.87 1.88 -8.27
CA ILE A 155 6.24 0.77 -9.15
C ILE A 155 7.69 0.42 -8.83
N VAL A 156 7.95 -0.79 -8.35
CA VAL A 156 9.30 -1.27 -8.03
C VAL A 156 9.67 -2.40 -8.98
N PHE A 157 10.80 -2.27 -9.67
CA PHE A 157 11.26 -3.22 -10.68
C PHE A 157 12.15 -4.30 -10.07
N ASN A 158 11.77 -5.56 -10.29
CA ASN A 158 12.60 -6.72 -9.93
C ASN A 158 13.50 -7.18 -11.10
N ARG A 159 13.29 -6.62 -12.29
CA ARG A 159 14.03 -6.93 -13.52
C ARG A 159 14.35 -5.64 -14.28
N ASP A 160 15.43 -5.66 -15.05
CA ASP A 160 15.95 -4.50 -15.77
C ASP A 160 15.23 -4.28 -17.10
N VAL A 161 14.00 -3.80 -17.02
CA VAL A 161 13.14 -3.56 -18.20
C VAL A 161 13.05 -2.09 -18.61
N ILE A 162 13.59 -1.17 -17.80
CA ILE A 162 13.66 0.26 -18.10
C ILE A 162 15.04 0.77 -17.69
N TRP A 163 15.58 1.63 -18.54
CA TRP A 163 16.89 2.23 -18.35
C TRP A 163 16.76 3.75 -18.50
N HIS A 164 17.41 4.48 -17.61
CA HIS A 164 17.63 5.91 -17.73
C HIS A 164 19.00 6.12 -18.38
N HIS A 165 19.02 6.80 -19.53
CA HIS A 165 20.25 7.09 -20.26
C HIS A 165 20.80 8.44 -19.79
N VAL A 166 21.85 8.41 -18.97
CA VAL A 166 22.52 9.60 -18.43
C VAL A 166 23.91 9.67 -19.06
N GLU A 167 24.14 10.71 -19.86
CA GLU A 167 25.37 10.90 -20.64
C GLU A 167 25.72 9.69 -21.54
N LYS A 168 26.79 8.96 -21.20
CA LYS A 168 27.28 7.77 -21.92
C LYS A 168 26.96 6.47 -21.18
N ARG A 169 26.13 6.51 -20.14
CA ARG A 169 25.79 5.36 -19.30
C ARG A 169 24.29 5.12 -19.34
N SER A 170 23.92 3.85 -19.29
CA SER A 170 22.55 3.41 -19.09
C SER A 170 22.46 2.88 -17.67
N VAL A 171 21.58 3.46 -16.86
CA VAL A 171 21.37 3.05 -15.47
C VAL A 171 20.00 2.39 -15.38
N PRO A 172 19.88 1.17 -14.83
CA PRO A 172 18.57 0.53 -14.68
C PRO A 172 17.73 1.31 -13.67
N VAL A 173 16.43 1.44 -13.95
CA VAL A 173 15.47 2.08 -13.04
C VAL A 173 15.08 1.12 -11.93
N GLU A 174 15.17 1.54 -10.67
CA GLU A 174 14.67 0.77 -9.53
C GLU A 174 13.17 1.01 -9.33
N ARG A 175 12.76 2.28 -9.40
CA ARG A 175 11.42 2.68 -8.97
C ARG A 175 10.86 3.84 -9.77
N ILE A 176 9.54 3.83 -9.93
CA ILE A 176 8.78 4.95 -10.47
C ILE A 176 7.64 5.29 -9.50
N HIS A 177 7.52 6.56 -9.14
CA HIS A 177 6.38 7.10 -8.39
C HIS A 177 5.52 7.94 -9.32
N LEU A 178 4.22 7.65 -9.39
CA LEU A 178 3.26 8.32 -10.26
C LEU A 178 2.13 8.93 -9.44
N ILE A 179 1.79 10.19 -9.69
CA ILE A 179 0.78 10.95 -8.95
C ILE A 179 -0.48 11.14 -9.80
N TYR A 180 -1.64 10.94 -9.17
CA TYR A 180 -2.96 11.14 -9.78
C TYR A 180 -3.86 11.94 -8.84
N TYR A 181 -4.60 12.90 -9.37
CA TYR A 181 -5.60 13.66 -8.60
C TYR A 181 -7.02 13.09 -8.72
N ASP A 182 -7.22 12.21 -9.69
CA ASP A 182 -8.52 11.62 -10.00
C ASP A 182 -8.41 10.10 -10.12
N PHE A 183 -9.43 9.39 -9.61
CA PHE A 183 -9.44 7.94 -9.59
C PHE A 183 -9.66 7.32 -10.97
N GLN A 184 -10.41 7.96 -11.87
CA GLN A 184 -10.67 7.43 -13.21
C GLN A 184 -9.36 7.33 -13.99
N GLN A 185 -8.54 8.38 -13.94
CA GLN A 185 -7.23 8.37 -14.60
C GLN A 185 -6.30 7.32 -13.99
N LEU A 186 -6.26 7.22 -12.66
CA LEU A 186 -5.54 6.15 -11.97
C LEU A 186 -6.03 4.77 -12.41
N PHE A 187 -7.34 4.56 -12.49
CA PHE A 187 -7.94 3.27 -12.81
C PHE A 187 -7.53 2.78 -14.20
N VAL A 188 -7.54 3.66 -15.21
CA VAL A 188 -7.07 3.34 -16.57
C VAL A 188 -5.59 2.93 -16.56
N ASP A 189 -4.75 3.69 -15.88
CA ASP A 189 -3.32 3.37 -15.79
C ASP A 189 -3.05 2.10 -14.97
N TRP A 190 -3.87 1.82 -13.96
CA TRP A 190 -3.79 0.59 -13.20
C TRP A 190 -4.07 -0.64 -14.09
N LEU A 191 -5.07 -0.57 -14.98
CA LEU A 191 -5.32 -1.62 -15.96
C LEU A 191 -4.13 -1.81 -16.92
N ASN A 192 -3.48 -0.72 -17.35
CA ASN A 192 -2.26 -0.80 -18.16
C ASN A 192 -1.11 -1.47 -17.40
N LEU A 193 -0.91 -1.13 -16.12
CA LEU A 193 0.10 -1.76 -15.27
C LEU A 193 -0.15 -3.27 -15.08
N MET A 194 -1.41 -3.69 -14.96
CA MET A 194 -1.76 -5.12 -14.93
C MET A 194 -1.41 -5.82 -16.25
N LYS A 195 -1.72 -5.20 -17.38
CA LYS A 195 -1.34 -5.71 -18.71
C LYS A 195 0.17 -5.86 -18.84
N PHE A 196 0.93 -4.85 -18.40
CA PHE A 196 2.38 -4.85 -18.39
C PHE A 196 2.99 -5.98 -17.56
N ARG A 197 2.46 -6.21 -16.35
CA ARG A 197 2.86 -7.35 -15.51
C ARG A 197 2.66 -8.69 -16.22
N LYS A 198 1.53 -8.88 -16.91
CA LYS A 198 1.24 -10.12 -17.66
C LYS A 198 2.17 -10.32 -18.86
N LEU A 199 2.58 -9.24 -19.52
CA LEU A 199 3.43 -9.29 -20.71
C LEU A 199 4.93 -9.26 -20.38
N ASN A 200 5.32 -9.09 -19.11
CA ASN A 200 6.70 -8.85 -18.69
C ASN A 200 7.37 -7.70 -19.47
N LYS A 201 6.61 -6.63 -19.70
CA LYS A 201 7.06 -5.42 -20.39
C LYS A 201 6.64 -4.20 -19.57
N PHE A 202 7.26 -3.06 -19.84
CA PHE A 202 6.84 -1.79 -19.29
C PHE A 202 6.94 -0.70 -20.35
N ASP A 203 5.95 0.18 -20.39
CA ASP A 203 5.95 1.35 -21.26
C ASP A 203 5.37 2.55 -20.50
N LEU A 204 6.25 3.48 -20.10
CA LEU A 204 5.83 4.69 -19.41
C LEU A 204 5.03 5.64 -20.33
N SER A 205 5.24 5.55 -21.65
CA SER A 205 4.70 6.50 -22.63
C SER A 205 3.19 6.40 -22.83
N VAL A 206 2.54 5.35 -22.34
CA VAL A 206 1.08 5.17 -22.40
C VAL A 206 0.38 5.45 -21.07
N LEU A 207 1.14 5.64 -19.99
CA LEU A 207 0.59 6.11 -18.72
C LEU A 207 0.38 7.62 -18.77
N ARG A 208 -0.62 8.13 -18.07
CA ARG A 208 -1.01 9.54 -18.03
C ARG A 208 -1.08 10.05 -16.58
N PRO A 209 0.02 9.96 -15.81
CA PRO A 209 0.08 10.55 -14.48
C PRO A 209 0.14 12.08 -14.56
N ALA A 210 -0.33 12.77 -13.51
CA ALA A 210 -0.19 14.22 -13.42
C ALA A 210 1.27 14.64 -13.17
N LYS A 211 2.01 13.82 -12.41
CA LYS A 211 3.46 13.96 -12.16
C LYS A 211 4.08 12.58 -12.00
N GLY A 212 5.35 12.45 -12.36
CA GLY A 212 6.12 11.24 -12.16
C GLY A 212 7.52 11.54 -11.65
N ARG A 213 8.09 10.61 -10.89
CA ARG A 213 9.51 10.62 -10.53
C ARG A 213 10.09 9.24 -10.78
N ILE A 214 11.23 9.23 -11.45
CA ILE A 214 12.04 8.04 -11.72
C ILE A 214 13.18 8.03 -10.70
N ILE A 215 13.44 6.87 -10.13
CA ILE A 215 14.52 6.63 -9.17
C ILE A 215 15.38 5.53 -9.78
N ASP A 216 16.61 5.89 -10.12
CA ASP A 216 17.60 5.00 -10.68
C ASP A 216 18.10 4.02 -9.61
N ARG A 217 18.45 2.81 -10.03
CA ARG A 217 19.01 1.80 -9.12
C ARG A 217 20.35 2.30 -8.59
N PRO A 218 20.61 2.19 -7.28
CA PRO A 218 21.91 2.48 -6.72
C PRO A 218 23.02 1.71 -7.42
N GLN A 219 24.10 2.41 -7.77
CA GLN A 219 25.28 1.84 -8.41
C GLN A 219 26.38 1.74 -7.36
N PHE A 220 26.73 0.52 -6.96
CA PHE A 220 27.80 0.26 -6.01
C PHE A 220 28.83 -0.68 -6.64
N GLU A 221 30.11 -0.46 -6.32
CA GLU A 221 31.10 -1.51 -6.46
C GLU A 221 30.87 -2.54 -5.34
N VAL A 222 30.77 -3.81 -5.74
CA VAL A 222 30.47 -4.94 -4.86
C VAL A 222 31.74 -5.80 -4.78
N THR A 223 32.20 -6.11 -3.57
CA THR A 223 33.36 -6.99 -3.41
C THR A 223 33.01 -8.45 -3.78
N GLU A 224 34.01 -9.30 -3.98
CA GLU A 224 33.76 -10.73 -4.28
C GLU A 224 32.99 -11.44 -3.15
N GLU A 225 33.21 -11.05 -1.90
CA GLU A 225 32.48 -11.56 -0.74
C GLU A 225 31.00 -11.12 -0.79
N GLU A 226 30.77 -9.86 -1.14
CA GLU A 226 29.43 -9.27 -1.17
C GLU A 226 28.57 -9.78 -2.32
N LYS A 227 29.17 -10.22 -3.43
CA LYS A 227 28.44 -10.84 -4.57
C LYS A 227 27.60 -12.06 -4.17
N ASN A 228 28.00 -12.73 -3.08
CA ASN A 228 27.29 -13.90 -2.55
C ASN A 228 26.57 -13.61 -1.23
N ALA A 229 26.67 -12.38 -0.70
CA ALA A 229 25.93 -11.98 0.47
C ALA A 229 24.44 -11.76 0.10
N PRO A 230 23.49 -12.18 0.95
CA PRO A 230 22.07 -11.90 0.71
C PRO A 230 21.73 -10.42 0.93
N ILE A 231 22.50 -9.72 1.78
CA ILE A 231 22.30 -8.32 2.13
C ILE A 231 23.66 -7.64 2.19
N ILE A 232 23.76 -6.45 1.58
CA ILE A 232 24.88 -5.52 1.78
C ILE A 232 24.38 -4.28 2.51
N VAL A 233 25.24 -3.61 3.28
CA VAL A 233 24.91 -2.36 3.97
C VAL A 233 25.79 -1.24 3.43
N ARG A 234 25.19 -0.11 3.07
CA ARG A 234 25.89 1.14 2.72
C ARG A 234 25.25 2.27 3.50
N ASP A 235 26.04 3.06 4.22
CA ASP A 235 25.58 4.20 5.02
C ASP A 235 24.42 3.87 5.98
N GLY A 236 24.48 2.68 6.59
CA GLY A 236 23.42 2.19 7.50
C GLY A 236 22.15 1.70 6.80
N ILE A 237 22.09 1.76 5.46
CA ILE A 237 20.96 1.29 4.66
C ILE A 237 21.24 -0.15 4.21
N PRO A 238 20.38 -1.13 4.57
CA PRO A 238 20.49 -2.49 4.05
C PRO A 238 19.89 -2.60 2.65
N TYR A 239 20.60 -3.30 1.76
CA TYR A 239 20.18 -3.59 0.40
C TYR A 239 20.14 -5.11 0.20
N LEU A 240 19.00 -5.62 -0.25
CA LEU A 240 18.85 -7.03 -0.63
C LEU A 240 19.57 -7.27 -1.96
N VAL A 241 20.44 -8.27 -2.03
CA VAL A 241 21.15 -8.67 -3.24
C VAL A 241 20.32 -9.73 -3.97
N LEU A 242 19.63 -9.33 -5.04
CA LEU A 242 18.89 -10.28 -5.89
C LEU A 242 19.70 -10.60 -7.13
N LYS A 243 20.01 -11.90 -7.31
CA LYS A 243 20.53 -12.42 -8.57
C LYS A 243 19.36 -12.53 -9.55
N THR A 244 19.24 -11.59 -10.48
CA THR A 244 18.33 -11.74 -11.62
C THR A 244 18.97 -12.65 -12.67
N GLU A 245 18.18 -13.30 -13.54
CA GLU A 245 18.72 -14.19 -14.58
C GLU A 245 19.80 -13.49 -15.44
N GLY A 246 20.99 -14.09 -15.51
CA GLY A 246 22.19 -13.56 -16.18
C GLY A 246 23.32 -13.18 -15.21
N ASP A 247 24.58 -13.38 -15.63
CA ASP A 247 25.78 -13.36 -14.77
C ASP A 247 26.10 -12.02 -14.08
N ASN A 248 25.38 -10.92 -14.39
CA ASN A 248 25.69 -9.57 -13.91
C ASN A 248 24.51 -8.80 -13.30
N GLY A 249 23.32 -9.40 -13.19
CA GLY A 249 22.12 -8.69 -12.75
C GLY A 249 21.96 -8.68 -11.24
N LEU A 250 22.50 -7.65 -10.57
CA LEU A 250 22.17 -7.35 -9.18
C LEU A 250 20.97 -6.40 -9.12
N ALA A 251 19.85 -6.86 -8.57
CA ALA A 251 18.71 -6.00 -8.26
C ALA A 251 18.63 -5.76 -6.75
N PHE A 252 18.48 -4.50 -6.36
CA PHE A 252 18.25 -4.09 -4.98
C PHE A 252 16.78 -3.76 -4.81
N ILE A 253 16.09 -4.44 -3.89
CA ILE A 253 14.71 -4.10 -3.54
C ILE A 253 14.70 -3.50 -2.15
N VAL A 254 14.15 -2.29 -2.05
CA VAL A 254 13.47 -1.84 -0.84
C VAL A 254 11.97 -1.89 -1.15
N LYS A 255 11.25 -2.90 -0.63
CA LYS A 255 9.79 -2.82 -0.59
C LYS A 255 9.48 -1.78 0.48
N THR A 256 9.20 -0.57 0.06
CA THR A 256 8.95 0.53 0.97
C THR A 256 7.48 0.56 1.36
N ALA A 257 7.20 1.01 2.58
CA ALA A 257 5.88 1.54 2.92
C ALA A 257 5.56 2.73 1.98
N TYR A 258 4.36 3.30 2.09
CA TYR A 258 4.08 4.56 1.40
C TYR A 258 5.22 5.57 1.66
N GLN A 259 5.76 6.14 0.58
CA GLN A 259 6.78 7.19 0.60
C GLN A 259 6.24 8.34 -0.22
N ASP A 260 6.01 9.48 0.41
CA ASP A 260 5.50 10.64 -0.32
C ASP A 260 6.57 11.12 -1.32
N LEU A 261 6.18 11.33 -2.58
CA LEU A 261 7.10 11.83 -3.61
C LEU A 261 7.73 13.18 -3.23
N ASP A 262 7.02 13.99 -2.44
CA ASP A 262 7.51 15.31 -2.00
C ASP A 262 8.58 15.20 -0.88
N ASP A 263 8.72 14.03 -0.23
CA ASP A 263 9.67 13.77 0.86
C ASP A 263 10.98 13.13 0.36
N LEU A 264 11.06 12.82 -0.93
CA LEU A 264 12.23 12.27 -1.63
C LEU A 264 13.02 13.38 -2.33
#